data_AF-A0A7Y6PJL7-F1
#
_entry.id   AF-A0A7Y6PJL7-F1
#
_cell.length_a   1.000
_cell.length_b   1.000
_cell.length_c   1.000
_cell.angle_alpha   90.00
_cell.angle_beta   90.00
_cell.angle_gamma   90.00
#
_symmetry.space_group_name_H-M   'P 1'
#
loop_
_entity.id
_entity.type
_entity.pdbx_description
1 polymer ?
#
loop_
_entity_poly.entity_id
_entity_poly.type
_entity_poly.pdbx_seq_one_letter_code
_entity_poly.pdbx_strand_id
1 'polypeptide(L)'
;YVTRIWVREEGLAYECTCPMGEKRQFCKHAVAIALAHLEKERATIERDFALLQQAMMTVTQESLVVGLLRLAKQDPDLATELKRVCLDALQNQQPPPS
;
A
#
# COMPACT_ATOMS: atom_id res chain seq x y z
N TYR A 1 18.05 8.36 25.95
CA TYR A 1 17.54 6.97 25.96
C TYR A 1 17.84 6.34 24.63
N VAL A 2 18.38 5.12 24.61
CA VAL A 2 18.58 4.35 23.38
C VAL A 2 17.47 3.30 23.32
N THR A 3 16.81 3.19 22.17
CA THR A 3 15.74 2.22 21.94
C THR A 3 16.03 1.47 20.64
N ARG A 4 15.88 0.15 20.67
CA ARG A 4 16.03 -0.73 19.51
C ARG A 4 14.83 -1.68 19.45
N ILE A 5 14.39 -1.97 18.23
CA ILE A 5 13.35 -2.95 17.94
C ILE A 5 13.85 -3.80 16.78
N TRP A 6 13.65 -5.11 16.84
CA TRP A 6 14.05 -6.02 15.79
C TRP A 6 13.14 -7.24 15.76
N VAL A 7 13.13 -7.93 14.62
CA VAL A 7 12.33 -9.15 14.42
C VAL A 7 13.12 -10.37 14.86
N ARG A 8 12.43 -11.35 15.45
CA ARG A 8 12.88 -12.70 15.78
C ARG A 8 11.87 -13.71 15.25
N GLU A 9 12.21 -15.00 15.26
CA GLU A 9 11.31 -16.07 14.84
C GLU A 9 9.99 -16.06 15.64
N GLU A 10 10.08 -15.78 16.94
CA GLU A 10 8.95 -15.70 17.86
C GLU A 10 8.21 -14.35 17.88
N GLY A 11 8.60 -13.37 17.06
CA GLY A 11 7.93 -12.07 16.95
C GLY A 11 8.85 -10.86 17.10
N LEU A 12 8.39 -9.81 17.76
CA LEU A 12 9.15 -8.56 17.94
C LEU A 12 9.90 -8.53 19.28
N ALA A 13 11.19 -8.25 19.22
CA ALA A 13 12.03 -7.96 20.37
C ALA A 13 12.34 -6.46 20.46
N TYR A 14 12.49 -5.97 21.69
CA TYR A 14 12.85 -4.57 21.93
C TYR A 14 13.82 -4.45 23.10
N GLU A 15 14.60 -3.38 23.09
CA GLU A 15 15.48 -2.96 24.18
C GLU A 15 15.37 -1.44 24.33
N CYS A 16 15.25 -0.95 25.56
CA CYS A 16 15.25 0.48 25.83
C CYS A 16 16.00 0.78 27.13
N THR A 17 16.89 1.77 27.12
CA THR A 17 17.66 2.22 28.29
C THR A 17 16.86 3.16 29.22
N CYS A 18 15.52 3.13 29.17
CA CYS A 18 14.68 3.93 30.07
C CYS A 18 14.29 3.14 31.32
N PRO A 19 13.83 3.77 32.41
CA PRO A 19 13.52 3.07 33.66
C PRO A 19 12.49 1.94 33.51
N MET A 20 11.60 2.04 32.53
CA MET A 20 10.63 0.97 32.21
C MET A 20 11.29 -0.15 31.40
N GLY A 21 12.11 0.20 30.40
CA GLY A 21 12.82 -0.75 29.55
C GLY A 21 13.87 -1.56 30.32
N GLU A 22 14.57 -0.96 31.27
CA GLU A 22 15.48 -1.66 32.19
C GLU A 22 14.75 -2.68 33.06
N LYS A 23 13.50 -2.38 33.44
CA LYS A 23 12.60 -3.31 34.13
C LYS A 23 11.97 -4.34 33.19
N ARG A 24 12.40 -4.39 31.92
CA ARG A 24 11.84 -5.21 30.84
C ARG A 24 10.34 -4.99 30.64
N GLN A 25 9.86 -3.80 30.95
CA GLN A 25 8.49 -3.37 30.73
C GLN A 25 8.38 -2.59 29.43
N PHE A 26 7.27 -2.82 28.73
CA PHE A 26 6.98 -2.15 27.48
C PHE A 26 6.86 -0.64 27.73
N CYS A 27 7.58 0.16 26.95
CA CYS A 27 7.71 1.60 27.18
C CYS A 27 7.26 2.40 25.96
N LYS A 28 6.82 3.65 26.20
CA LYS A 28 6.40 4.56 25.13
C LYS A 28 7.48 4.82 24.07
N HIS A 29 8.76 4.65 24.40
CA HIS A 29 9.84 4.84 23.44
C HIS A 29 9.88 3.71 22.40
N ALA A 30 9.63 2.46 22.81
CA ALA A 30 9.49 1.35 21.87
C ALA A 30 8.28 1.58 20.95
N VAL A 31 7.14 2.00 21.51
CA VAL A 31 5.96 2.37 20.70
C VAL A 31 6.29 3.48 19.70
N ALA A 32 6.95 4.55 20.14
CA ALA A 32 7.26 5.69 19.28
C ALA A 32 8.16 5.31 18.09
N ILE A 33 9.16 4.45 18.31
CA ILE A 33 10.04 3.96 17.23
C ILE A 33 9.25 3.08 16.25
N ALA A 34 8.40 2.18 16.75
CA ALA A 34 7.57 1.34 15.89
C ALA A 34 6.61 2.19 15.03
N LEU A 35 5.93 3.17 15.64
CA LEU A 35 5.03 4.07 14.90
C LEU A 35 5.78 4.93 13.88
N ALA A 36 6.95 5.46 14.23
CA ALA A 36 7.77 6.23 13.28
C ALA A 36 8.23 5.39 12.09
N HIS A 37 8.48 4.10 12.30
CA HIS A 37 8.81 3.17 11.22
C HIS A 37 7.62 2.93 10.30
N LEU A 38 6.45 2.60 10.85
CA LEU A 38 5.21 2.40 10.08
C LEU A 38 4.81 3.66 9.28
N GLU A 39 4.97 4.83 9.88
CA GLU A 39 4.72 6.11 9.19
C GLU A 39 5.65 6.29 8.00
N LYS A 40 6.94 5.96 8.16
CA LYS A 40 7.93 6.04 7.08
C LYS A 40 7.60 5.05 5.96
N GLU A 41 7.20 3.84 6.28
CA GLU A 41 6.75 2.84 5.29
C GLU A 41 5.53 3.36 4.53
N ARG A 42 4.51 3.86 5.24
CA ARG A 42 3.33 4.45 4.62
C ARG A 42 3.69 5.61 3.68
N ALA A 43 4.51 6.55 4.14
CA ALA A 43 4.96 7.68 3.33
C ALA A 43 5.79 7.25 2.10
N THR A 44 6.48 6.10 2.18
CA THR A 44 7.19 5.52 1.04
C THR A 44 6.21 4.94 0.03
N ILE A 45 5.23 4.14 0.49
CA ILE A 45 4.17 3.57 -0.36
C ILE A 45 3.38 4.67 -1.06
N GLU A 46 2.97 5.71 -0.33
CA GLU A 46 2.24 6.85 -0.90
C GLU A 46 3.04 7.57 -1.98
N ARG A 47 4.35 7.76 -1.76
CA ARG A 47 5.24 8.38 -2.75
C ARG A 47 5.40 7.51 -3.99
N ASP A 48 5.65 6.22 -3.80
CA ASP A 48 5.83 5.28 -4.91
C ASP A 48 4.54 5.17 -5.74
N PHE A 49 3.39 5.17 -5.08
CA PHE A 49 2.08 5.18 -5.75
C PHE A 49 1.84 6.49 -6.51
N ALA A 50 2.18 7.65 -5.93
CA ALA A 50 2.08 8.93 -6.62
C ALA A 50 2.97 9.00 -7.86
N LEU A 51 4.21 8.49 -7.77
CA LEU A 51 5.12 8.38 -8.91
C LEU A 51 4.57 7.45 -9.99
N LEU A 52 4.02 6.30 -9.60
CA LEU A 52 3.38 5.37 -10.53
C LEU A 52 2.20 6.04 -11.25
N GLN A 53 1.32 6.71 -10.50
CA GLN A 53 0.18 7.43 -11.08
C GLN A 53 0.64 8.49 -12.09
N GLN A 54 1.64 9.31 -11.74
CA GLN A 54 2.21 10.31 -12.63
C GLN A 54 2.80 9.67 -13.89
N ALA A 55 3.54 8.57 -13.75
CA ALA A 55 4.10 7.84 -14.89
C ALA A 55 3.00 7.28 -15.79
N MET A 56 1.92 6.73 -15.23
CA MET A 56 0.79 6.23 -16.00
C MET A 56 0.13 7.33 -16.85
N MET A 57 0.14 8.58 -16.38
CA MET A 57 -0.39 9.72 -17.14
C MET A 57 0.45 10.11 -18.37
N THR A 58 1.70 9.63 -18.47
CA THR A 58 2.56 9.87 -19.65
C THR A 58 2.49 8.74 -20.68
N VAL A 59 1.90 7.60 -20.31
CA VAL A 59 1.73 6.44 -21.20
C VAL A 59 0.48 6.63 -22.08
N THR A 60 0.51 6.11 -23.30
CA THR A 60 -0.66 6.14 -24.18
C THR A 60 -1.78 5.24 -23.65
N GLN A 61 -3.03 5.63 -23.92
CA GLN A 61 -4.20 4.85 -23.54
C GLN A 61 -4.11 3.40 -24.07
N GLU A 62 -3.68 3.21 -25.31
CA GLU A 62 -3.52 1.88 -25.92
C GLU A 62 -2.54 1.00 -25.14
N SER A 63 -1.36 1.54 -24.81
CA SER A 63 -0.34 0.80 -24.07
C SER A 63 -0.83 0.44 -22.66
N LEU A 64 -1.58 1.34 -22.02
CA LEU A 64 -2.16 1.09 -20.71
C LEU A 64 -3.22 -0.03 -20.77
N VAL A 65 -4.11 -0.01 -21.78
CA VAL A 65 -5.13 -1.05 -21.98
C VAL A 65 -4.48 -2.42 -22.24
N VAL A 66 -3.47 -2.48 -23.11
CA VAL A 66 -2.72 -3.73 -23.36
C VAL A 66 -2.07 -4.25 -22.08
N GLY A 67 -1.47 -3.37 -21.29
CA GLY A 67 -0.87 -3.71 -20.00
C GLY A 67 -1.88 -4.28 -19.01
N LEU A 68 -3.02 -3.61 -18.83
CA LEU A 68 -4.10 -4.04 -17.93
C LEU A 68 -4.69 -5.39 -18.35
N LEU A 69 -4.95 -5.59 -19.64
CA LEU A 69 -5.46 -6.86 -20.16
C LEU A 69 -4.47 -8.01 -19.94
N ARG A 70 -3.17 -7.74 -20.05
CA ARG A 70 -2.14 -8.74 -19.73
C ARG A 70 -2.14 -9.13 -18.25
N LEU A 71 -2.27 -8.15 -17.35
CA LEU A 71 -2.36 -8.40 -15.90
C LEU A 71 -3.65 -9.17 -15.55
N ALA A 72 -4.78 -8.79 -16.12
CA ALA A 72 -6.07 -9.46 -15.91
C ALA A 72 -6.06 -10.94 -16.34
N LYS A 73 -5.26 -11.31 -17.35
CA LYS A 73 -5.09 -12.72 -17.72
C LYS A 73 -4.42 -13.56 -16.63
N GLN A 74 -3.65 -12.92 -15.74
CA GLN A 74 -2.90 -13.57 -14.67
C GLN A 74 -3.62 -13.48 -13.31
N ASP A 75 -4.57 -12.55 -13.20
CA ASP A 75 -5.29 -12.23 -11.97
C ASP A 75 -6.81 -12.23 -12.21
N PRO A 76 -7.53 -13.30 -11.79
CA PRO A 76 -8.98 -13.41 -11.97
C PRO A 76 -9.80 -12.33 -11.25
N ASP A 77 -9.30 -11.84 -10.10
CA ASP A 77 -9.99 -10.81 -9.33
C ASP A 77 -9.89 -9.48 -10.08
N LEU A 78 -8.71 -9.15 -10.61
CA LEU A 78 -8.51 -8.00 -11.47
C LEU A 78 -9.37 -8.07 -12.74
N ALA A 79 -9.46 -9.25 -13.38
CA ALA A 79 -10.30 -9.43 -14.56
C ALA A 79 -11.79 -9.17 -14.27
N THR A 80 -12.26 -9.65 -13.12
CA THR A 80 -13.64 -9.46 -12.67
C THR A 80 -13.92 -7.98 -12.43
N GLU A 81 -13.02 -7.29 -11.75
CA GLU A 81 -13.17 -5.87 -11.44
C GLU A 81 -13.12 -4.99 -12.70
N LEU A 82 -12.19 -5.25 -13.63
CA LEU A 82 -12.15 -4.52 -14.91
C LEU A 82 -13.43 -4.72 -15.72
N LYS A 83 -13.96 -5.95 -15.75
CA LYS A 83 -15.24 -6.24 -16.44
C LYS A 83 -16.38 -5.41 -15.85
N ARG A 84 -16.48 -5.36 -14.52
CA ARG A 84 -17.49 -4.56 -13.82
C ARG A 84 -17.39 -3.08 -14.20
N VAL A 85 -16.20 -2.49 -14.05
CA VAL A 85 -15.96 -1.07 -14.36
C VAL A 85 -16.29 -0.73 -15.82
N CYS A 86 -15.89 -1.58 -16.77
CA CYS A 86 -16.20 -1.35 -18.19
C CYS A 86 -17.69 -1.43 -18.50
N LEU A 87 -18.42 -2.37 -17.90
CA LEU A 87 -19.87 -2.50 -18.09
C LEU A 87 -20.61 -1.29 -17.49
N ASP A 88 -20.22 -0.84 -16.29
CA ASP A 88 -20.79 0.34 -15.65
C ASP A 88 -20.58 1.60 -16.53
N ALA A 89 -19.39 1.75 -17.12
CA ALA A 89 -19.10 2.88 -18.00
C ALA A 89 -19.95 2.88 -19.29
N LEU A 90 -20.20 1.71 -19.89
CA LEU A 90 -21.02 1.58 -21.08
C LEU A 90 -22.49 1.93 -20.82
N GLN A 91 -23.03 1.51 -19.68
CA GLN A 91 -24.40 1.83 -19.28
C GLN A 91 -24.59 3.34 -19.10
N ASN A 92 -23.61 4.02 -18.50
CA ASN A 92 -23.64 5.46 -18.28
C ASN A 92 -23.48 6.32 -19.55
N GLN A 93 -23.11 5.71 -20.69
CA GLN A 93 -22.96 6.38 -21.98
C GLN A 93 -24.20 6.24 -22.89
N GLN A 94 -25.22 5.48 -22.50
CA GLN A 94 -26.44 5.34 -23.31
C GLN A 94 -27.34 6.58 -23.17
N PRO A 95 -27.74 7.25 -24.27
CA PRO A 95 -28.72 8.33 -24.22
C PRO A 95 -30.09 7.79 -23.74
N PRO A 96 -30.93 8.63 -23.10
CA PRO A 96 -32.24 8.19 -22.63
C PRO A 96 -33.10 7.67 -23.79
N PRO A 97 -33.95 6.65 -23.56
CA PRO A 97 -34.81 6.10 -24.61
C PRO A 97 -35.77 7.19 -25.13
N SER A 98 -35.89 7.27 -26.45
CA SER A 98 -36.76 8.19 -27.21
C SER A 98 -38.25 7.91 -27.01
#